data_AF-A0A3S5AET7-F1
#
_entry.id   AF-A0A3S5AET7-F1
#
_cell.length_a   1.000
_cell.length_b   1.000
_cell.length_c   1.000
_cell.angle_alpha   90.00
_cell.angle_beta   90.00
_cell.angle_gamma   90.00
#
_symmetry.space_group_name_H-M   'P 1'
#
loop_
_entity.id
_entity.type
_entity.pdbx_description
1 polymer ?
#
loop_
_entity_poly.entity_id
_entity_poly.type
_entity_poly.pdbx_seq_one_letter_code
_entity_poly.pdbx_strand_id
1 'polypeptide(L)'
;MAAVQRYSSVLFRSEQSEKSRLYIGKGVELDNVGEGDVWIRCLSEFSVFVQSYYLDREAGRAPGDAVHKIYPGAYIKVCLIFSSLFDKIFRLIL
;
A
#
# COMPACT_ATOMS: atom_id res chain seq x y z
N MET A 1 30.65 -18.06 -23.73
CA MET A 1 30.45 -16.71 -23.14
C MET A 1 29.13 -16.76 -22.38
N ALA A 2 29.20 -16.82 -21.05
CA ALA A 2 28.03 -17.00 -20.20
C ALA A 2 27.22 -15.70 -20.13
N ALA A 3 25.93 -15.78 -20.44
CA ALA A 3 24.99 -14.70 -20.26
C ALA A 3 25.00 -14.31 -18.78
N VAL A 4 25.31 -13.04 -18.51
CA VAL A 4 25.15 -12.43 -17.19
C VAL A 4 23.65 -12.43 -16.91
N GLN A 5 23.18 -13.48 -16.24
CA GLN A 5 21.84 -13.57 -15.68
C GLN A 5 21.76 -12.49 -14.60
N ARG A 6 21.33 -11.29 -15.01
CA ARG A 6 21.01 -10.20 -14.09
C ARG A 6 20.04 -10.78 -13.05
N TYR A 7 20.44 -10.80 -11.78
CA TYR A 7 19.63 -11.25 -10.68
C TYR A 7 18.36 -10.39 -10.58
N SER A 8 17.30 -10.75 -11.31
CA SER A 8 15.94 -10.30 -11.00
C SER A 8 15.55 -11.07 -9.75
N SER A 9 15.43 -10.39 -8.63
CA SER A 9 15.24 -10.98 -7.29
C SER A 9 13.96 -11.81 -7.11
N VAL A 10 13.09 -11.89 -8.13
CA VAL A 10 11.88 -12.70 -8.15
C VAL A 10 11.93 -13.65 -9.36
N LEU A 11 11.98 -14.96 -9.10
CA LEU A 11 12.18 -16.03 -10.10
C LEU A 11 11.09 -16.11 -11.18
N PHE A 12 9.86 -15.69 -10.88
CA PHE A 12 8.75 -15.61 -11.83
C PHE A 12 8.11 -14.23 -11.77
N ARG A 13 8.51 -13.34 -12.69
CA ARG A 13 7.82 -12.07 -12.92
C ARG A 13 7.11 -12.14 -14.25
N SER A 14 5.82 -11.83 -14.27
CA SER A 14 5.08 -11.66 -15.51
C SER A 14 5.40 -10.28 -16.12
N GLU A 15 5.31 -10.17 -17.45
CA GLU A 15 5.48 -8.90 -18.17
C GLU A 15 4.53 -7.81 -17.62
N GLN A 16 3.32 -8.21 -17.23
CA GLN A 16 2.34 -7.33 -16.62
C GLN A 16 2.83 -6.76 -15.27
N SER A 17 3.47 -7.58 -14.43
CA SER A 17 4.04 -7.12 -13.17
C SER A 17 5.18 -6.12 -13.39
N GLU A 18 6.00 -6.32 -14.42
CA GLU A 18 7.07 -5.38 -14.75
C GLU A 18 6.53 -4.03 -15.21
N LYS A 19 5.49 -4.03 -16.06
CA LYS A 19 4.78 -2.82 -16.48
C LYS A 19 4.12 -2.10 -15.31
N SER A 20 3.42 -2.81 -14.43
CA SER A 20 2.77 -2.21 -13.24
C SER A 20 3.77 -1.50 -12.32
N ARG A 21 4.98 -2.05 -12.16
CA ARG A 21 6.01 -1.43 -11.31
C ARG A 21 6.53 -0.08 -11.83
N LEU A 22 6.43 0.18 -13.13
CA LEU A 22 6.78 1.50 -13.68
C LEU A 22 5.83 2.59 -13.15
N TYR A 23 4.58 2.24 -12.84
CA TYR A 23 3.56 3.17 -12.33
C TYR A 23 3.65 3.41 -10.82
N ILE A 24 4.55 2.74 -10.08
CA ILE A 24 4.76 3.04 -8.66
C ILE A 24 5.25 4.47 -8.48
N GLY A 25 6.12 4.95 -9.38
CA GLY A 25 6.69 6.30 -9.30
C GLY A 25 7.37 6.57 -7.96
N LYS A 26 6.99 7.67 -7.30
CA LYS A 26 7.47 8.05 -5.96
C LYS A 26 6.89 7.19 -4.83
N GLY A 27 5.90 6.34 -5.13
CA GLY A 27 5.29 5.42 -4.18
C GLY A 27 4.41 6.10 -3.12
N VAL A 28 4.46 5.59 -1.91
CA VAL A 28 3.73 6.08 -0.74
C VAL A 28 4.67 6.25 0.44
N GLU A 29 4.37 7.23 1.27
CA GLU A 29 5.04 7.44 2.56
C GLU A 29 4.10 7.04 3.68
N LEU A 30 4.65 6.39 4.71
CA LEU A 30 3.91 5.98 5.90
C LEU A 30 4.47 6.74 7.10
N ASP A 31 3.65 7.60 7.68
CA ASP A 31 4.02 8.38 8.85
C ASP A 31 3.41 7.75 10.10
N ASN A 32 4.21 7.63 11.15
CA ASN A 32 3.71 7.36 12.49
C ASN A 32 3.56 8.70 13.23
N VAL A 33 2.32 9.03 13.58
CA VAL A 33 1.96 10.30 14.21
C VAL A 33 1.45 10.03 15.62
N GLY A 34 1.98 10.77 16.60
CA GLY A 34 1.57 10.65 18.00
C GLY A 34 1.98 9.31 18.62
N GLU A 35 1.06 8.68 19.34
CA GLU A 35 1.34 7.45 20.10
C GLU A 35 1.26 6.16 19.25
N GLY A 36 0.91 6.24 17.96
CA GLY A 36 0.88 5.06 17.08
C GLY A 36 -0.17 5.10 15.97
N ASP A 37 -0.64 6.30 15.61
CA ASP A 37 -1.53 6.46 14.48
C ASP A 37 -0.72 6.41 13.19
N VAL A 38 -1.12 5.55 12.25
CA VAL A 38 -0.44 5.45 10.95
C VAL A 38 -1.21 6.27 9.92
N TRP A 39 -0.48 7.13 9.23
CA TRP A 39 -0.97 7.93 8.12
C TRP A 39 -0.26 7.50 6.84
N ILE A 40 -0.99 7.55 5.72
CA ILE A 40 -0.43 7.34 4.40
C ILE A 40 -0.43 8.66 3.63
N ARG A 41 0.67 8.95 2.94
CA ARG A 41 0.78 10.02 1.96
C ARG A 41 1.02 9.40 0.59
N CYS A 42 0.13 9.66 -0.37
CA CYS A 42 0.34 9.20 -1.74
C CYS A 42 1.22 10.20 -2.50
N LEU A 43 2.49 9.82 -2.73
CA LEU A 43 3.45 10.63 -3.49
C LEU A 43 3.48 10.28 -4.98
N SER A 44 2.94 9.11 -5.34
CA SER A 44 2.78 8.68 -6.73
C SER A 44 1.78 9.54 -7.49
N GLU A 45 1.96 9.61 -8.81
CA GLU A 45 0.97 10.19 -9.74
C GLU A 45 -0.24 9.27 -9.94
N PHE A 46 -0.14 8.01 -9.48
CA PHE A 46 -1.21 7.02 -9.56
C PHE A 46 -1.91 6.85 -8.21
N SER A 47 -3.20 6.51 -8.28
CA SER A 47 -3.95 6.17 -7.06
C SER A 47 -3.46 4.86 -6.47
N VAL A 48 -3.56 4.75 -5.16
CA VAL A 48 -3.13 3.57 -4.41
C VAL A 48 -4.32 2.96 -3.72
N PHE A 49 -4.39 1.64 -3.69
CA PHE A 49 -5.48 0.90 -3.08
C PHE A 49 -5.04 0.33 -1.73
N VAL A 50 -5.77 0.70 -0.69
CA VAL A 50 -5.45 0.33 0.70
C VAL A 50 -6.61 -0.47 1.28
N GLN A 51 -6.31 -1.64 1.81
CA GLN A 51 -7.24 -2.37 2.66
C GLN A 51 -6.93 -2.02 4.12
N SER A 52 -7.89 -1.45 4.84
CA SER A 52 -7.74 -1.09 6.25
C SER A 52 -9.06 -1.22 7.00
N TYR A 53 -9.03 -1.95 8.11
CA TYR A 53 -10.14 -2.12 9.04
C TYR A 53 -10.61 -0.80 9.64
N TYR A 54 -9.68 0.16 9.84
CA TYR A 54 -10.02 1.49 10.31
C TYR A 54 -10.87 2.23 9.27
N LEU A 55 -10.42 2.24 8.01
CA LEU A 55 -11.17 2.90 6.93
C LEU A 55 -12.51 2.18 6.65
N ASP A 56 -12.57 0.87 6.80
CA ASP A 56 -13.84 0.12 6.71
C ASP A 56 -14.83 0.60 7.77
N ARG A 57 -14.37 0.76 9.02
CA ARG A 57 -15.19 1.27 10.12
C ARG A 57 -15.64 2.71 9.86
N GLU A 58 -14.74 3.59 9.42
CA GLU A 58 -15.07 4.99 9.10
C GLU A 58 -16.06 5.09 7.94
N ALA A 59 -16.01 4.15 6.98
CA ALA A 59 -16.96 4.04 5.88
C ALA A 59 -18.27 3.31 6.24
N GLY A 60 -18.41 2.82 7.49
CA GLY A 60 -19.58 2.05 7.93
C GLY A 60 -19.71 0.68 7.26
N ARG A 61 -18.60 0.10 6.80
CA ARG A 61 -18.52 -1.22 6.16
C ARG A 61 -18.14 -2.31 7.15
N ALA A 62 -18.45 -3.55 6.79
CA ALA A 62 -17.95 -4.70 7.53
C ALA A 62 -16.40 -4.74 7.46
N PRO A 63 -15.70 -5.19 8.51
CA PRO A 63 -14.24 -5.17 8.50
C PRO A 63 -13.66 -6.11 7.44
N GLY A 64 -12.77 -5.59 6.58
CA GLY A 64 -12.13 -6.30 5.47
C GLY A 64 -12.95 -6.35 4.17
N ASP A 65 -14.14 -5.78 4.14
CA ASP A 65 -15.09 -5.85 3.02
C ASP A 65 -14.84 -4.82 1.91
N ALA A 66 -14.03 -3.79 2.17
CA ALA A 66 -13.75 -2.73 1.20
C ALA A 66 -12.25 -2.56 0.92
N VAL A 67 -11.99 -1.98 -0.26
CA VAL A 67 -10.68 -1.51 -0.67
C VAL A 67 -10.80 -0.01 -0.94
N HIS A 68 -9.99 0.77 -0.25
CA HIS A 68 -10.08 2.23 -0.25
C HIS A 68 -9.10 2.81 -1.26
N LYS A 69 -9.63 3.58 -2.22
CA LYS A 69 -8.82 4.25 -3.24
C LYS A 69 -8.30 5.58 -2.70
N ILE A 70 -6.99 5.66 -2.56
CA ILE A 70 -6.27 6.86 -2.13
C ILE A 70 -5.75 7.60 -3.37
N TYR A 71 -6.21 8.83 -3.56
CA TYR A 71 -5.82 9.64 -4.71
C TYR A 71 -4.39 10.21 -4.55
N PRO A 72 -3.70 10.53 -5.66
CA PRO A 72 -2.42 11.23 -5.65
C PRO A 72 -2.47 12.50 -4.78
N GLY A 73 -1.44 12.72 -3.97
CA GLY A 73 -1.34 13.86 -3.07
C GLY A 73 -2.21 13.79 -1.81
N ALA A 74 -3.05 12.77 -1.65
CA ALA A 74 -3.85 12.61 -0.44
C ALA A 74 -2.98 12.23 0.77
N TYR A 75 -3.32 12.80 1.92
CA TYR A 75 -2.75 12.47 3.22
C TYR A 75 -3.88 12.07 4.17
N ILE A 76 -3.97 10.79 4.51
CA ILE A 76 -5.10 10.22 5.26
C ILE A 76 -4.62 9.26 6.35
N LYS A 77 -5.35 9.26 7.47
CA LYS A 77 -5.16 8.32 8.57
C LYS A 77 -5.68 6.94 8.18
N VAL A 78 -4.84 5.92 8.29
CA VAL A 78 -5.16 4.55 7.88
C VAL A 78 -5.15 3.53 9.03
N CYS A 79 -4.60 3.88 10.20
CA CYS A 79 -4.60 3.01 11.37
C CYS A 79 -4.67 3.81 12.68
N LEU A 80 -5.23 3.19 13.72
CA LEU A 80 -5.22 3.67 15.12
C LEU A 80 -4.30 2.78 15.98
N ILE A 81 -3.59 3.40 16.92
CA ILE A 81 -2.69 2.75 17.90
C ILE A 81 -3.29 1.51 18.60
N PHE A 82 -4.59 1.54 18.93
CA PHE A 82 -5.24 0.51 19.74
C PHE A 82 -5.54 -0.80 18.99
N SER A 83 -5.28 -0.85 17.68
CA SER A 83 -5.28 -2.10 16.93
C SER A 83 -3.96 -2.82 17.18
N SER A 84 -3.87 -3.51 18.32
CA SER A 84 -2.74 -4.37 18.73
C SER A 84 -2.58 -5.63 17.85
N LEU A 85 -2.58 -5.45 16.53
CA LEU A 85 -2.40 -6.46 15.50
C LEU A 85 -1.56 -5.84 14.39
N PHE A 86 -0.24 -5.86 14.54
CA PHE A 86 0.69 -5.51 13.46
C PHE A 86 0.69 -6.57 12.32
N ASP A 87 -0.22 -7.55 12.33
CA ASP A 87 0.10 -8.89 11.80
C ASP A 87 -0.71 -9.43 10.62
N LYS A 88 -1.72 -8.75 10.04
CA LYS A 88 -2.48 -9.39 8.93
C LYS A 88 -2.78 -8.62 7.65
N ILE A 89 -3.10 -7.32 7.63
CA ILE A 89 -3.65 -6.74 6.40
C ILE A 89 -3.30 -5.24 6.29
N PHE A 90 -2.04 -4.92 5.99
CA PHE A 90 -1.76 -3.71 5.19
C PHE A 90 -1.28 -4.20 3.83
N ARG A 91 -2.24 -4.58 2.99
CA ARG A 91 -1.93 -5.01 1.62
C ARG A 91 -2.03 -3.80 0.71
N LEU A 92 -0.89 -3.25 0.37
CA LEU A 92 -0.80 -2.29 -0.73
C LEU A 92 -1.03 -3.07 -2.03
N ILE A 93 -2.15 -2.79 -2.70
CA ILE A 93 -2.42 -3.35 -4.02
C ILE A 93 -1.99 -2.29 -5.03
N LEU A 94 -0.93 -2.60 -5.79
CA LEU A 94 -0.41 -1.80 -6.90
C LEU A 94 -0.96 -2.31 -8.23
#